data_AF-A0A7K0EMD5-F1
#
_entry.id   AF-A0A7K0EMD5-F1
#
_cell.length_a   1.000
_cell.length_b   1.000
_cell.length_c   1.000
_cell.angle_alpha   90.00
_cell.angle_beta   90.00
_cell.angle_gamma   90.00
#
_symmetry.space_group_name_H-M   'P 1'
#
loop_
_entity.id
_entity.type
_entity.pdbx_description
1 polymer ?
#
loop_
_entity_poly.entity_id
_entity_poly.type
_entity_poly.pdbx_seq_one_letter_code
_entity_poly.pdbx_strand_id
1 'polypeptide(L)'
;MRNVLHHIILILLLVMVWPPTVSALARTATPAPVIDEEYDRYKKKGDDFFREGKYLEARWQYENCLEVPGFENDPYALKQIETSAAGLALRQQVDEAMSQGKSQQVVDLLYQLLNLNPEDAITKNQFSDHYEREGNRLFNQGKLRDARNNYTTAIEFASANKAELLREQVRNIDQLLLPVYPKQTGLKAAAGSVAIGSMVTALVLHANYRSKLRALNQIGQSLDPNGTGIIDSPIEYREYDNAYAAANAAKKKQGLFTVFLGVAAVATAAEVYLFLHKPKPRPPALSWQPSSDSWGLAIRYSF
;
A
#
# COMPACT_ATOMS: atom_id res chain seq x y z
N MET A 1 -5.52 -8.76 114.56
CA MET A 1 -5.47 -8.55 113.10
C MET A 1 -4.09 -8.00 112.71
N ARG A 2 -3.08 -8.85 112.50
CA ARG A 2 -1.80 -8.52 111.84
C ARG A 2 -0.91 -9.76 111.66
N ASN A 3 -1.36 -10.75 110.86
CA ASN A 3 -0.62 -11.99 110.60
C ASN A 3 -0.51 -12.28 109.09
N VAL A 4 0.20 -11.46 108.31
CA VAL A 4 0.71 -11.87 106.97
C VAL A 4 1.87 -10.95 106.60
N LEU A 5 3.01 -11.06 107.29
CA LEU A 5 4.22 -10.37 106.88
C LEU A 5 5.40 -11.11 107.48
N HIS A 6 5.86 -12.20 106.84
CA HIS A 6 7.21 -12.79 106.97
C HIS A 6 7.42 -14.12 106.21
N HIS A 7 6.54 -14.50 105.26
CA HIS A 7 6.74 -15.70 104.43
C HIS A 7 6.91 -15.42 102.93
N ILE A 8 7.21 -14.17 102.55
CA ILE A 8 7.39 -13.75 101.14
C ILE A 8 8.85 -13.47 100.76
N ILE A 9 9.81 -13.61 101.68
CA ILE A 9 11.25 -13.30 101.42
C ILE A 9 12.15 -14.55 101.38
N LEU A 10 11.59 -15.77 101.45
CA LEU A 10 12.38 -17.02 101.39
C LEU A 10 12.04 -17.94 100.21
N ILE A 11 11.31 -17.44 99.19
CA ILE A 11 10.99 -18.19 97.95
C ILE A 11 11.32 -17.32 96.72
N LEU A 12 12.44 -16.60 96.76
CA LEU A 12 12.89 -15.78 95.63
C LEU A 12 14.41 -15.89 95.36
N LEU A 13 15.02 -17.02 95.70
CA LEU A 13 16.45 -17.23 95.47
C LEU A 13 16.81 -18.71 95.31
N LEU A 14 16.12 -19.43 94.41
CA LEU A 14 16.61 -20.72 93.89
C LEU A 14 15.97 -21.09 92.54
N VAL A 15 16.16 -20.27 91.51
CA VAL A 15 16.00 -20.71 90.11
C VAL A 15 17.21 -20.19 89.34
N MET A 16 18.30 -20.95 89.42
CA MET A 16 19.52 -20.74 88.63
C MET A 16 19.79 -22.03 87.84
N VAL A 17 19.76 -21.86 86.52
CA VAL A 17 20.50 -22.63 85.50
C VAL A 17 20.06 -24.08 85.25
N TRP A 18 19.19 -24.25 84.27
CA TRP A 18 19.33 -25.31 83.26
C TRP A 18 19.26 -24.67 81.87
N PRO A 19 20.31 -24.72 81.04
CA PRO A 19 20.18 -24.35 79.64
C PRO A 19 19.40 -25.46 78.92
N PRO A 20 18.40 -25.14 78.08
CA PRO A 20 17.96 -26.10 77.09
C PRO A 20 19.10 -26.25 76.08
N THR A 21 19.64 -27.45 75.93
CA THR A 21 20.40 -27.84 74.74
C THR A 21 19.43 -27.81 73.55
N VAL A 22 19.27 -26.63 72.97
CA VAL A 22 18.68 -26.49 71.64
C VAL A 22 19.68 -27.13 70.69
N SER A 23 19.41 -28.37 70.32
CA SER A 23 20.04 -28.97 69.16
C SER A 23 19.56 -28.16 67.97
N ALA A 24 20.38 -27.20 67.53
CA ALA A 24 20.27 -26.59 66.23
C ALA A 24 20.56 -27.70 65.21
N LEU A 25 19.55 -28.51 64.90
CA LEU A 25 19.49 -29.23 63.64
C LEU A 25 19.38 -28.14 62.57
N ALA A 26 20.55 -27.74 62.06
CA ALA A 26 20.65 -27.04 60.79
C ALA A 26 20.01 -27.94 59.73
N ARG A 27 18.70 -27.81 59.56
CA ARG A 27 17.99 -28.39 58.44
C ARG A 27 18.20 -27.44 57.28
N THR A 28 19.36 -27.54 56.63
CA THR A 28 19.55 -27.05 55.27
C THR A 28 18.76 -27.96 54.34
N ALA A 29 17.44 -27.88 54.41
CA ALA A 29 16.56 -28.35 53.36
C ALA A 29 16.14 -27.10 52.60
N THR A 30 16.98 -26.66 51.66
CA THR A 30 16.46 -25.87 50.54
C THR A 30 15.34 -26.71 49.92
N PRO A 31 14.09 -26.23 49.91
CA PRO A 31 12.99 -27.03 49.46
C PRO A 31 13.08 -27.15 47.94
N ALA A 32 13.14 -28.38 47.43
CA ALA A 32 13.10 -28.70 46.00
C ALA A 32 12.23 -27.78 45.12
N PRO A 33 10.99 -27.37 45.51
CA PRO A 33 10.19 -26.45 44.68
C PRO A 33 10.82 -25.07 44.41
N VAL A 34 11.64 -24.54 45.32
CA VAL A 34 12.30 -23.22 45.13
C VAL A 34 13.48 -23.32 44.16
N ILE A 35 14.15 -24.46 44.12
CA ILE A 35 15.26 -24.74 43.19
C ILE A 35 14.70 -24.87 41.75
N ASP A 36 13.57 -25.55 41.60
CA ASP A 36 12.89 -25.70 40.30
C ASP A 36 12.40 -24.34 39.76
N GLU A 37 11.83 -23.48 40.63
CA GLU A 37 11.40 -22.12 40.24
C GLU A 37 12.56 -21.22 39.78
N GLU A 38 13.74 -21.37 40.38
CA GLU A 38 14.92 -20.61 40.02
C GLU A 38 15.49 -21.03 38.66
N TYR A 39 15.61 -22.33 38.42
CA TYR A 39 16.01 -22.88 37.12
C TYR A 39 15.03 -22.43 36.02
N ASP A 40 13.72 -22.59 36.23
CA ASP A 40 12.70 -22.22 35.24
C ASP A 40 12.72 -20.72 34.91
N ARG A 41 13.01 -19.88 35.91
CA ARG A 41 13.17 -18.44 35.70
C ARG A 41 14.37 -18.11 34.82
N TYR A 42 15.53 -18.72 35.07
CA TYR A 42 16.72 -18.51 34.24
C TYR A 42 16.51 -19.03 32.83
N LYS A 43 15.98 -20.25 32.70
CA LYS A 43 15.65 -20.88 31.43
C LYS A 43 14.73 -20.00 30.58
N LYS A 44 13.63 -19.52 31.17
CA LYS A 44 12.68 -18.66 30.46
C LYS A 44 13.33 -17.37 29.96
N LYS A 45 14.13 -16.70 30.78
CA LYS A 45 14.86 -15.50 30.37
C LYS A 45 15.87 -15.80 29.26
N GLY A 46 16.59 -16.92 29.36
CA GLY A 46 17.50 -17.40 28.34
C GLY A 46 16.78 -17.62 27.01
N ASP A 47 15.65 -18.31 27.04
CA ASP A 47 14.83 -18.60 25.86
C ASP A 47 14.24 -17.33 25.23
N ASP A 48 13.81 -16.36 26.03
CA ASP A 48 13.29 -15.09 25.54
C ASP A 48 14.42 -14.26 24.90
N PHE A 49 15.60 -14.18 25.52
CA PHE A 49 16.76 -13.53 24.90
C PHE A 49 17.22 -14.27 23.63
N PHE A 50 17.21 -15.61 23.65
CA PHE A 50 17.55 -16.40 22.48
C PHE A 50 16.59 -16.11 21.33
N ARG A 51 15.28 -16.10 21.59
CA ARG A 51 14.25 -15.75 20.60
C ARG A 51 14.46 -14.35 20.02
N GLU A 52 14.88 -13.39 20.83
CA GLU A 52 15.21 -12.04 20.34
C GLU A 52 16.53 -11.99 19.53
N GLY A 53 17.37 -13.02 19.61
CA GLY A 53 18.70 -13.05 19.03
C GLY A 53 19.78 -12.41 19.92
N LYS A 54 19.49 -12.19 21.20
CA LYS A 54 20.45 -11.67 22.21
C LYS A 54 21.27 -12.83 22.77
N TYR A 55 22.12 -13.40 21.92
CA TYR A 55 22.85 -14.64 22.22
C TYR A 55 23.80 -14.53 23.41
N LEU A 56 24.36 -13.35 23.70
CA LEU A 56 25.25 -13.15 24.84
C LEU A 56 24.47 -13.24 26.15
N GLU A 57 23.37 -12.50 26.24
CA GLU A 57 22.50 -12.50 27.40
C GLU A 57 21.80 -13.85 27.59
N ALA A 58 21.37 -14.48 26.49
CA ALA A 58 20.81 -15.84 26.51
C ALA A 58 21.81 -16.83 27.10
N ARG A 59 23.05 -16.83 26.59
CA ARG A 59 24.13 -17.67 27.08
C ARG A 59 24.37 -17.48 28.57
N TRP A 60 24.45 -16.23 29.06
CA TRP A 60 24.61 -15.97 30.49
C TRP A 60 23.47 -16.53 31.33
N GLN A 61 22.22 -16.46 30.87
CA GLN A 61 21.10 -17.06 31.61
C GLN A 61 21.17 -18.59 31.62
N TYR A 62 21.61 -19.22 30.53
CA TYR A 62 21.81 -20.67 30.50
C TYR A 62 23.00 -21.12 31.36
N GLU A 63 24.06 -20.31 31.45
CA GLU A 63 25.16 -20.55 32.40
C GLU A 63 24.64 -20.51 33.83
N ASN A 64 23.78 -19.54 34.19
CA ASN A 64 23.12 -19.50 35.50
C ASN A 64 22.25 -20.74 35.77
N CYS A 65 21.62 -21.34 34.76
CA CYS A 65 20.88 -22.61 34.94
C CYS A 65 21.79 -23.74 35.44
N LEU A 66 23.04 -23.78 35.00
CA LEU A 66 24.03 -24.79 35.43
C LEU A 66 24.61 -24.48 36.82
N GLU A 67 24.44 -23.27 37.34
CA GLU A 67 24.80 -22.91 38.71
C GLU A 67 23.72 -23.33 39.72
N VAL A 68 22.51 -23.67 39.26
CA VAL A 68 21.42 -24.14 40.12
C VAL A 68 21.74 -25.57 40.62
N PRO A 69 21.74 -25.83 41.94
CA PRO A 69 22.07 -27.15 42.48
C PRO A 69 21.18 -28.26 41.91
N GLY A 70 21.80 -29.32 41.39
CA GLY A 70 21.12 -30.46 40.76
C GLY A 70 20.91 -30.33 39.25
N PHE A 71 21.30 -29.20 38.64
CA PHE A 71 21.18 -28.93 37.20
C PHE A 71 22.54 -28.68 36.52
N GLU A 72 23.66 -29.02 37.18
CA GLU A 72 25.03 -28.67 36.73
C GLU A 72 25.40 -29.28 35.37
N ASN A 73 24.73 -30.36 34.99
CA ASN A 73 24.92 -31.05 33.72
C ASN A 73 23.62 -31.11 32.89
N ASP A 74 22.73 -30.13 33.06
CA ASP A 74 21.48 -30.08 32.32
C ASP A 74 21.76 -30.05 30.80
N PRO A 75 21.32 -31.09 30.04
CA PRO A 75 21.63 -31.20 28.63
C PRO A 75 21.00 -30.08 27.80
N TYR A 76 19.88 -29.51 28.26
CA TYR A 76 19.23 -28.40 27.59
C TYR A 76 20.08 -27.14 27.66
N ALA A 77 20.45 -26.70 28.88
CA ALA A 77 21.27 -25.51 29.08
C ALA A 77 22.63 -25.62 28.38
N LEU A 78 23.30 -26.77 28.46
CA LEU A 78 24.58 -27.01 27.76
C LEU A 78 24.45 -26.83 26.24
N LYS A 79 23.43 -27.45 25.63
CA LYS A 79 23.17 -27.30 24.19
C LYS A 79 22.88 -25.85 23.81
N GLN A 80 22.12 -25.13 24.64
CA GLN A 80 21.77 -23.74 24.34
C GLN A 80 22.96 -22.78 24.51
N ILE A 81 23.88 -23.05 25.43
CA ILE A 81 25.16 -22.32 25.55
C ILE A 81 25.98 -22.48 24.27
N GLU A 82 26.13 -23.71 23.77
CA GLU A 82 26.85 -24.00 22.53
C GLU A 82 26.20 -23.31 21.32
N THR A 83 24.87 -23.44 21.20
CA THR A 83 24.08 -22.81 20.13
C THR A 83 24.21 -21.29 20.18
N SER A 84 24.16 -20.69 21.38
CA SER A 84 24.35 -19.24 21.57
C SER A 84 25.77 -18.80 21.22
N ALA A 85 26.79 -19.60 21.53
CA ALA A 85 28.17 -19.31 21.13
C ALA A 85 28.34 -19.33 19.60
N ALA A 86 27.72 -20.28 18.91
CA ALA A 86 27.68 -20.32 17.45
C ALA A 86 26.96 -19.09 16.87
N GLY A 87 25.84 -18.68 17.46
CA GLY A 87 25.11 -17.47 17.09
C GLY A 87 25.93 -16.18 17.24
N LEU A 88 26.71 -16.06 18.33
CA LEU A 88 27.63 -14.94 18.54
C LEU A 88 28.73 -14.89 17.47
N ALA A 89 29.35 -16.03 17.17
CA ALA A 89 30.39 -16.11 16.15
C ALA A 89 29.87 -15.76 14.74
N LEU A 90 28.65 -16.19 14.41
CA LEU A 90 27.99 -15.82 13.15
C LEU A 90 27.67 -14.32 13.11
N ARG A 91 27.15 -13.74 14.19
CA ARG A 91 26.84 -12.31 14.25
C ARG A 91 28.07 -11.43 14.10
N GLN A 92 29.20 -11.84 14.69
CA GLN A 92 30.47 -11.16 14.47
C GLN A 92 30.89 -11.18 12.99
N GLN A 93 30.74 -12.33 12.31
CA GLN A 93 31.04 -12.42 10.87
C GLN A 93 30.10 -11.55 10.02
N VAL A 94 28.83 -11.41 10.42
CA VAL A 94 27.89 -10.49 9.74
C VAL A 94 28.37 -9.05 9.87
N ASP A 95 28.76 -8.62 11.07
CA ASP A 95 29.27 -7.26 11.30
C ASP A 95 30.55 -6.98 10.50
N GLU A 96 31.48 -7.95 10.47
CA GLU A 96 32.69 -7.87 9.65
C GLU A 96 32.36 -7.78 8.14
N ALA A 97 31.47 -8.64 7.63
CA ALA A 97 31.06 -8.62 6.23
C ALA A 97 30.33 -7.31 5.84
N MET A 98 29.51 -6.75 6.75
CA MET A 98 28.87 -5.46 6.57
C MET A 98 29.91 -4.33 6.50
N SER A 99 30.91 -4.33 7.39
CA SER A 99 31.98 -3.33 7.39
C SER A 99 32.82 -3.34 6.11
N GLN A 100 32.94 -4.52 5.48
CA GLN A 100 33.67 -4.73 4.23
C GLN A 100 32.81 -4.49 2.97
N GLY A 101 31.53 -4.17 3.14
CA GLY A 101 30.60 -3.96 2.01
C GLY A 101 30.31 -5.24 1.21
N LYS A 102 30.55 -6.42 1.77
CA LYS A 102 30.34 -7.72 1.10
C LYS A 102 28.87 -8.14 1.17
N SER A 103 28.04 -7.42 0.43
CA SER A 103 26.57 -7.51 0.48
C SER A 103 26.03 -8.96 0.39
N GLN A 104 26.51 -9.76 -0.57
CA GLN A 104 26.07 -11.15 -0.72
C GLN A 104 26.46 -12.02 0.50
N GLN A 105 27.68 -11.85 1.01
CA GLN A 105 28.14 -12.61 2.18
C GLN A 105 27.30 -12.29 3.43
N VAL A 106 26.87 -11.04 3.58
CA VAL A 106 25.95 -10.63 4.67
C VAL A 106 24.65 -11.41 4.58
N VAL A 107 24.04 -11.48 3.39
CA VAL A 107 22.80 -12.24 3.16
C VAL A 107 22.98 -13.72 3.51
N ASP A 108 24.07 -14.34 3.06
CA ASP A 108 24.34 -15.75 3.30
C ASP A 108 24.53 -16.05 4.81
N LEU A 109 25.22 -15.16 5.54
CA LEU A 109 25.42 -15.30 6.99
C LEU A 109 24.14 -15.03 7.79
N LEU A 110 23.32 -14.06 7.38
CA LEU A 110 22.02 -13.82 8.01
C LEU A 110 21.08 -15.02 7.81
N TYR A 111 21.10 -15.69 6.65
CA TYR A 111 20.37 -16.95 6.46
C TYR A 111 20.86 -18.05 7.39
N GLN A 112 22.17 -18.17 7.62
CA GLN A 112 22.72 -19.12 8.59
C GLN A 112 22.24 -18.82 10.02
N LEU A 113 22.17 -17.54 10.42
CA LEU A 113 21.59 -17.14 11.70
C LEU A 113 20.10 -17.50 11.83
N LEU A 114 19.29 -17.28 10.79
CA LEU A 114 17.88 -17.69 10.82
C LEU A 114 17.69 -19.21 10.76
N ASN A 115 18.61 -19.95 10.14
CA ASN A 115 18.58 -21.42 10.20
C ASN A 115 18.93 -21.94 11.59
N LEU A 116 19.85 -21.28 12.30
CA LEU A 116 20.17 -21.56 13.70
C LEU A 116 18.98 -21.21 14.62
N ASN A 117 18.34 -20.07 14.37
CA ASN A 117 17.24 -19.54 15.16
C ASN A 117 16.22 -18.80 14.28
N PRO A 118 15.14 -19.49 13.85
CA PRO A 118 14.14 -18.90 12.97
C PRO A 118 13.36 -17.73 13.59
N GLU A 119 13.39 -17.59 14.91
CA GLU A 119 12.66 -16.55 15.62
C GLU A 119 13.49 -15.29 15.90
N ASP A 120 14.79 -15.30 15.60
CA ASP A 120 15.74 -14.21 15.84
C ASP A 120 15.25 -12.87 15.28
N ALA A 121 14.64 -12.07 16.16
CA ALA A 121 14.04 -10.80 15.80
C ALA A 121 15.08 -9.78 15.32
N ILE A 122 16.29 -9.79 15.90
CA ILE A 122 17.37 -8.89 15.48
C ILE A 122 17.83 -9.25 14.06
N THR A 123 18.04 -10.53 13.77
CA THR A 123 18.48 -10.99 12.44
C THR A 123 17.41 -10.72 11.38
N LYS A 124 16.12 -10.91 11.69
CA LYS A 124 15.00 -10.52 10.79
C LYS A 124 15.04 -9.02 10.48
N ASN A 125 15.24 -8.17 11.49
CA ASN A 125 15.37 -6.72 11.29
C ASN A 125 16.61 -6.37 10.44
N GLN A 126 17.76 -7.02 10.67
CA GLN A 126 18.97 -6.82 9.87
C GLN A 126 18.75 -7.20 8.39
N PHE A 127 18.02 -8.28 8.12
CA PHE A 127 17.59 -8.66 6.77
C PHE A 127 16.73 -7.58 6.12
N SER A 128 15.72 -7.10 6.84
CA SER A 128 14.84 -6.03 6.37
C SER A 128 15.63 -4.75 6.08
N ASP A 129 16.52 -4.33 6.97
CA ASP A 129 17.37 -3.15 6.80
C ASP A 129 18.31 -3.28 5.60
N HIS A 130 18.87 -4.47 5.38
CA HIS A 130 19.74 -4.74 4.24
C HIS A 130 19.01 -4.53 2.91
N TYR A 131 17.88 -5.20 2.73
CA TYR A 131 17.10 -5.10 1.50
C TYR A 131 16.47 -3.70 1.31
N GLU A 132 16.11 -3.01 2.39
CA GLU A 132 15.67 -1.62 2.31
C GLU A 132 16.78 -0.71 1.78
N ARG A 133 18.02 -0.84 2.28
CA ARG A 133 19.15 -0.04 1.79
C ARG A 133 19.44 -0.29 0.31
N GLU A 134 19.39 -1.54 -0.13
CA GLU A 134 19.54 -1.88 -1.55
C GLU A 134 18.37 -1.37 -2.40
N GLY A 135 17.14 -1.46 -1.88
CA GLY A 135 15.95 -0.88 -2.49
C GLY A 135 16.08 0.64 -2.69
N ASN A 136 16.49 1.36 -1.64
CA ASN A 136 16.75 2.80 -1.69
C ASN A 136 17.85 3.14 -2.72
N ARG A 137 18.93 2.36 -2.76
CA ARG A 137 20.02 2.54 -3.73
C ARG A 137 19.53 2.36 -5.17
N LEU A 138 18.74 1.31 -5.43
CA LEU A 138 18.16 1.02 -6.75
C LEU A 138 17.12 2.06 -7.16
N PHE A 139 16.30 2.54 -6.21
CA PHE A 139 15.34 3.61 -6.43
C PHE A 139 16.04 4.89 -6.89
N ASN A 140 17.12 5.28 -6.20
CA ASN A 140 17.94 6.44 -6.58
C ASN A 140 18.64 6.27 -7.93
N GLN A 141 18.89 5.04 -8.38
CA GLN A 141 19.40 4.73 -9.72
C GLN A 141 18.30 4.71 -10.80
N GLY A 142 17.04 4.93 -10.45
CA GLY A 142 15.89 4.83 -11.36
C GLY A 142 15.52 3.39 -11.73
N LYS A 143 16.12 2.38 -11.10
CA LYS A 143 15.80 0.95 -11.30
C LYS A 143 14.58 0.56 -10.48
N LEU A 144 13.43 1.16 -10.82
CA LEU A 144 12.22 1.10 -10.02
C LEU A 144 11.71 -0.34 -9.79
N ARG A 145 11.79 -1.22 -10.80
CA ARG A 145 11.36 -2.63 -10.66
C ARG A 145 12.23 -3.40 -9.67
N ASP A 146 13.54 -3.22 -9.75
CA ASP A 146 14.47 -3.90 -8.84
C ASP A 146 14.34 -3.34 -7.41
N ALA A 147 14.15 -2.02 -7.28
CA ALA A 147 13.87 -1.37 -6.00
C ALA A 147 12.59 -1.93 -5.35
N ARG A 148 11.52 -2.08 -6.14
CA ARG A 148 10.25 -2.67 -5.69
C ARG A 148 10.44 -4.08 -5.16
N ASN A 149 11.20 -4.92 -5.88
CA ASN A 149 11.48 -6.29 -5.46
C ASN A 149 12.23 -6.30 -4.12
N ASN A 150 13.25 -5.45 -3.97
CA ASN A 150 14.02 -5.34 -2.73
C ASN A 150 13.14 -4.89 -1.55
N TYR A 151 12.28 -3.88 -1.71
CA TYR A 151 11.36 -3.51 -0.63
C TYR A 151 10.35 -4.61 -0.31
N THR A 152 9.93 -5.40 -1.31
CA THR A 152 9.03 -6.53 -1.10
C THR A 152 9.71 -7.61 -0.25
N THR A 153 10.95 -7.96 -0.56
CA THR A 153 11.74 -8.89 0.26
C THR A 153 12.01 -8.32 1.66
N ALA A 154 12.28 -7.02 1.78
CA ALA A 154 12.45 -6.37 3.08
C ALA A 154 11.21 -6.48 3.98
N ILE A 155 10.01 -6.52 3.41
CA ILE A 155 8.74 -6.68 4.14
C ILE A 155 8.60 -8.07 4.75
N GLU A 156 9.13 -9.12 4.12
CA GLU A 156 9.03 -10.51 4.59
C GLU A 156 9.68 -10.70 5.98
N PHE A 157 10.70 -9.88 6.28
CA PHE A 157 11.44 -9.94 7.54
C PHE A 157 11.18 -8.74 8.46
N ALA A 158 10.37 -7.77 8.04
CA ALA A 158 10.13 -6.55 8.79
C ALA A 158 9.18 -6.76 9.99
N SER A 159 9.39 -5.98 11.05
CA SER A 159 8.37 -5.77 12.07
C SER A 159 7.11 -5.11 11.48
N ALA A 160 5.95 -5.26 12.13
CA ALA A 160 4.67 -4.76 11.61
C ALA A 160 4.73 -3.28 11.20
N ASN A 161 5.25 -2.42 12.08
CA ASN A 161 5.36 -0.98 11.83
C ASN A 161 6.27 -0.67 10.63
N LYS A 162 7.41 -1.37 10.54
CA LYS A 162 8.36 -1.18 9.43
C LYS A 162 7.78 -1.69 8.10
N ALA A 163 7.06 -2.80 8.13
CA ALA A 163 6.41 -3.37 6.96
C ALA A 163 5.39 -2.38 6.36
N GLU A 164 4.66 -1.63 7.19
CA GLU A 164 3.74 -0.58 6.70
C GLU A 164 4.49 0.51 5.94
N LEU A 165 5.59 1.04 6.48
CA LEU A 165 6.41 2.05 5.81
C LEU A 165 6.96 1.54 4.47
N LEU A 166 7.46 0.31 4.42
CA LEU A 166 7.98 -0.30 3.20
C LEU A 166 6.87 -0.53 2.15
N ARG A 167 5.64 -0.87 2.58
CA ARG A 167 4.50 -0.97 1.67
C ARG A 167 4.15 0.37 1.03
N GLU A 168 4.33 1.48 1.75
CA GLU A 168 4.15 2.80 1.16
C GLU A 168 5.17 3.08 0.06
N GLN A 169 6.43 2.68 0.25
CA GLN A 169 7.47 2.81 -0.78
C GLN A 169 7.13 1.98 -2.03
N VAL A 170 6.66 0.74 -1.84
CA VAL A 170 6.18 -0.11 -2.94
C VAL A 170 5.01 0.55 -3.68
N ARG A 171 4.03 1.10 -2.94
CA ARG A 171 2.89 1.82 -3.55
C ARG A 171 3.35 3.04 -4.36
N ASN A 172 4.31 3.80 -3.85
CA ASN A 172 4.86 4.96 -4.56
C ASN A 172 5.56 4.53 -5.86
N ILE A 173 6.35 3.45 -5.83
CA ILE A 173 6.95 2.88 -7.04
C ILE A 173 5.88 2.40 -8.02
N ASP A 174 4.85 1.71 -7.54
CA ASP A 174 3.77 1.22 -8.39
C ASP A 174 3.07 2.37 -9.12
N GLN A 175 2.86 3.50 -8.46
CA GLN A 175 2.35 4.73 -9.10
C GLN A 175 3.30 5.29 -10.15
N LEU A 176 4.61 5.29 -9.91
CA LEU A 176 5.62 5.73 -10.87
C LEU A 176 5.72 4.81 -12.10
N LEU A 177 5.41 3.53 -11.93
CA LEU A 177 5.39 2.54 -13.01
C LEU A 177 4.09 2.56 -13.83
N LEU A 178 3.05 3.29 -13.38
CA LEU A 178 1.80 3.39 -14.13
C LEU A 178 2.03 4.14 -15.46
N PRO A 179 1.54 3.60 -16.59
CA PRO A 179 1.60 4.31 -17.85
C PRO A 179 0.77 5.60 -17.78
N VAL A 180 1.37 6.73 -18.13
CA VAL A 180 0.67 8.02 -18.20
C VAL A 180 -0.19 8.05 -19.46
N TYR A 181 -1.50 8.03 -19.28
CA TYR A 181 -2.45 8.18 -20.38
C TYR A 181 -2.69 9.66 -20.64
N PRO A 182 -2.51 10.15 -21.88
CA PRO A 182 -2.88 11.52 -22.22
C PRO A 182 -4.40 11.69 -22.05
N LYS A 183 -4.81 12.66 -21.22
CA LYS A 183 -6.23 12.99 -21.04
C LYS A 183 -6.79 13.57 -22.35
N GLN A 184 -7.59 12.81 -23.07
CA GLN A 184 -8.31 13.27 -24.28
C GLN A 184 -9.58 14.07 -23.95
N THR A 185 -9.65 14.72 -22.79
CA THR A 185 -10.85 15.44 -22.34
C THR A 185 -11.28 16.52 -23.34
N GLY A 186 -10.33 17.22 -23.97
CA GLY A 186 -10.62 18.23 -25.00
C GLY A 186 -11.25 17.65 -26.27
N LEU A 187 -10.76 16.51 -26.76
CA LEU A 187 -11.28 15.90 -27.99
C LEU A 187 -12.70 15.35 -27.79
N LYS A 188 -12.98 14.76 -26.62
CA LYS A 188 -14.33 14.29 -26.26
C LYS A 188 -15.33 15.44 -26.17
N ALA A 189 -14.95 16.51 -25.47
CA ALA A 189 -15.80 17.70 -25.34
C ALA A 189 -16.08 18.37 -26.69
N ALA A 190 -15.10 18.41 -27.61
CA ALA A 190 -15.28 18.96 -28.95
C ALA A 190 -16.21 18.10 -29.81
N ALA A 191 -16.09 16.77 -29.78
CA ALA A 191 -16.98 15.88 -30.51
C ALA A 191 -18.44 16.00 -30.03
N GLY A 192 -18.65 16.01 -28.71
CA GLY A 192 -19.99 16.16 -28.12
C GLY A 192 -20.64 17.51 -28.45
N SER A 193 -19.88 18.61 -28.42
CA SER A 193 -20.43 19.94 -28.77
C SER A 193 -20.83 20.05 -30.24
N VAL A 194 -20.04 19.50 -31.16
CA VAL A 194 -20.36 19.44 -32.60
C VAL A 194 -21.62 18.60 -32.84
N ALA A 195 -21.77 17.47 -32.16
CA ALA A 195 -22.95 16.61 -32.28
C ALA A 195 -24.22 17.35 -31.88
N ILE A 196 -24.23 17.97 -30.70
CA ILE A 196 -25.38 18.72 -30.17
C ILE A 196 -25.72 19.92 -31.06
N GLY A 197 -24.72 20.73 -31.42
CA GLY A 197 -24.93 21.93 -32.23
C GLY A 197 -25.49 21.63 -33.63
N SER A 198 -25.01 20.55 -34.25
CA SER A 198 -25.50 20.11 -35.57
C SER A 198 -26.92 19.55 -35.47
N MET A 199 -27.21 18.76 -34.44
CA MET A 199 -28.54 18.18 -34.22
C MET A 199 -29.61 19.24 -33.97
N VAL A 200 -29.33 20.24 -33.13
CA VAL A 200 -30.25 21.37 -32.87
C VAL A 200 -30.54 22.12 -34.17
N THR A 201 -29.50 22.42 -34.96
CA THR A 201 -29.65 23.13 -36.24
C THR A 201 -30.50 22.35 -37.23
N ALA A 202 -30.29 21.03 -37.31
CA ALA A 202 -31.11 20.14 -38.14
C ALA A 202 -32.59 20.18 -37.72
N LEU A 203 -32.90 20.05 -36.42
CA LEU A 203 -34.28 20.09 -35.93
C LEU A 203 -34.97 21.43 -36.24
N VAL A 204 -34.27 22.56 -36.10
CA VAL A 204 -34.81 23.90 -36.42
C VAL A 204 -35.11 24.03 -37.92
N LEU A 205 -34.22 23.57 -38.79
CA LEU A 205 -34.44 23.57 -40.24
C LEU A 205 -35.66 22.73 -40.64
N HIS A 206 -35.80 21.53 -40.06
CA HIS A 206 -36.91 20.63 -40.31
C HIS A 206 -38.25 21.20 -39.82
N ALA A 207 -38.26 21.77 -38.62
CA ALA A 207 -39.44 22.41 -38.05
C ALA A 207 -39.89 23.62 -38.88
N ASN A 208 -38.95 24.46 -39.32
CA ASN A 208 -39.23 25.61 -40.18
C ASN A 208 -39.84 25.17 -41.52
N TYR A 209 -39.24 24.17 -42.18
CA TYR A 209 -39.79 23.63 -43.44
C TYR A 209 -41.21 23.07 -43.26
N ARG A 210 -41.43 22.23 -42.23
CA ARG A 210 -42.77 21.68 -41.95
C ARG A 210 -43.81 22.77 -41.65
N SER A 211 -43.43 23.80 -40.92
CA SER A 211 -44.31 24.94 -40.63
C SER A 211 -44.71 25.68 -41.91
N LYS A 212 -43.74 26.02 -42.77
CA LYS A 212 -44.01 26.70 -44.05
C LYS A 212 -44.83 25.83 -45.01
N LEU A 213 -44.59 24.52 -45.03
CA LEU A 213 -45.37 23.58 -45.84
C LEU A 213 -46.82 23.46 -45.35
N ARG A 214 -47.05 23.42 -44.03
CA ARG A 214 -48.42 23.43 -43.46
C ARG A 214 -49.15 24.71 -43.80
N ALA A 215 -48.50 25.86 -43.67
CA ALA A 215 -49.09 27.15 -44.04
C ALA A 215 -49.48 27.20 -45.53
N LEU A 216 -48.58 26.75 -46.42
CA LEU A 216 -48.88 26.62 -47.85
C LEU A 216 -50.09 25.71 -48.11
N ASN A 217 -50.15 24.55 -47.46
CA ASN A 217 -51.27 23.61 -47.64
C ASN A 217 -52.59 24.17 -47.11
N GLN A 218 -52.57 24.89 -45.98
CA GLN A 218 -53.75 25.54 -45.41
C GLN A 218 -54.29 26.62 -46.35
N ILE A 219 -53.41 27.48 -46.87
CA ILE A 219 -53.77 28.52 -47.84
C ILE A 219 -54.30 27.88 -49.13
N GLY A 220 -53.64 26.83 -49.63
CA GLY A 220 -54.11 26.09 -50.81
C GLY A 220 -55.51 25.50 -50.62
N GLN A 221 -55.78 24.89 -49.47
CA GLN A 221 -57.09 24.32 -49.15
C GLN A 221 -58.19 25.37 -48.98
N SER A 222 -57.86 26.57 -48.47
CA SER A 222 -58.84 27.65 -48.33
C SER A 222 -59.17 28.32 -49.67
N LEU A 223 -58.18 28.45 -50.56
CA LEU A 223 -58.33 29.14 -51.84
C LEU A 223 -58.90 28.23 -52.95
N ASP A 224 -58.64 26.93 -52.90
CA ASP A 224 -59.16 25.96 -53.86
C ASP A 224 -59.68 24.69 -53.14
N PRO A 225 -60.85 24.78 -52.49
CA PRO A 225 -61.42 23.65 -51.74
C PRO A 225 -61.73 22.44 -52.63
N ASN A 226 -62.02 22.70 -53.90
CA ASN A 226 -62.42 21.70 -54.89
C ASN A 226 -61.22 21.11 -55.66
N GLY A 227 -60.00 21.59 -55.43
CA GLY A 227 -58.78 21.08 -56.08
C GLY A 227 -58.74 21.31 -57.59
N THR A 228 -59.41 22.36 -58.06
CA THR A 228 -59.52 22.75 -59.48
C THR A 228 -58.22 23.32 -60.06
N GLY A 229 -57.30 23.78 -59.21
CA GLY A 229 -56.06 24.44 -59.57
C GLY A 229 -56.23 25.89 -60.05
N ILE A 230 -57.41 26.47 -59.91
CA ILE A 230 -57.73 27.84 -60.38
C ILE A 230 -57.96 28.74 -59.16
N ILE A 231 -57.24 29.87 -59.09
CA ILE A 231 -57.40 30.90 -58.07
C ILE A 231 -57.93 32.16 -58.78
N ASP A 232 -59.20 32.48 -58.58
CA ASP A 232 -59.92 33.52 -59.34
C ASP A 232 -59.56 34.96 -58.90
N SER A 233 -59.06 35.14 -57.68
CA SER A 233 -58.72 36.45 -57.12
C SER A 233 -57.21 36.76 -57.24
N PRO A 234 -56.83 37.90 -57.87
CA PRO A 234 -55.43 38.31 -57.98
C PRO A 234 -54.73 38.54 -56.64
N ILE A 235 -55.47 38.88 -55.59
CA ILE A 235 -54.92 39.11 -54.24
C ILE A 235 -54.62 37.77 -53.56
N GLU A 236 -55.55 36.83 -53.64
CA GLU A 236 -55.40 35.47 -53.11
C GLU A 236 -54.27 34.71 -53.79
N TYR A 237 -54.12 34.89 -55.11
CA TYR A 237 -53.01 34.33 -55.87
C TYR A 237 -51.64 34.83 -55.36
N ARG A 238 -51.52 36.12 -55.01
CA ARG A 238 -50.27 36.67 -54.44
C ARG A 238 -49.98 36.08 -53.06
N GLU A 239 -51.00 35.84 -52.24
CA GLU A 239 -50.81 35.21 -50.93
C GLU A 239 -50.32 33.76 -51.08
N TYR A 240 -50.94 33.01 -52.00
CA TYR A 240 -50.48 31.67 -52.36
C TYR A 240 -49.04 31.67 -52.88
N ASP A 241 -48.70 32.56 -53.81
CA ASP A 241 -47.36 32.66 -54.41
C ASP A 241 -46.29 33.01 -53.35
N ASN A 242 -46.60 33.93 -52.44
CA ASN A 242 -45.73 34.26 -51.31
C ASN A 242 -45.51 33.06 -50.38
N ALA A 243 -46.57 32.32 -50.04
CA ALA A 243 -46.49 31.12 -49.22
C ALA A 243 -45.69 30.01 -49.93
N TYR A 244 -45.88 29.86 -51.24
CA TYR A 244 -45.16 28.93 -52.08
C TYR A 244 -43.67 29.28 -52.16
N ALA A 245 -43.34 30.55 -52.41
CA ALA A 245 -41.97 31.04 -52.42
C ALA A 245 -41.26 30.80 -51.07
N ALA A 246 -41.96 31.04 -49.96
CA ALA A 246 -41.43 30.78 -48.61
C ALA A 246 -41.19 29.29 -48.36
N ALA A 247 -42.13 28.42 -48.75
CA ALA A 247 -41.99 26.96 -48.63
C ALA A 247 -40.86 26.43 -49.54
N ASN A 248 -40.73 26.96 -50.76
CA ASN A 248 -39.68 26.59 -51.70
C ASN A 248 -38.29 27.06 -51.24
N ALA A 249 -38.20 28.26 -50.66
CA ALA A 249 -36.96 28.75 -50.03
C ALA A 249 -36.55 27.86 -48.84
N ALA A 250 -37.51 27.40 -48.03
CA ALA A 250 -37.23 26.44 -46.96
C ALA A 250 -36.84 25.05 -47.51
N LYS A 251 -37.47 24.59 -48.60
CA LYS A 251 -37.12 23.33 -49.29
C LYS A 251 -35.68 23.34 -49.81
N LYS A 252 -35.21 24.46 -50.38
CA LYS A 252 -33.82 24.60 -50.82
C LYS A 252 -32.82 24.45 -49.66
N LYS A 253 -33.23 24.76 -48.42
CA LYS A 253 -32.42 24.56 -47.21
C LYS A 253 -32.50 23.15 -46.64
N GLN A 254 -33.35 22.27 -47.17
CA GLN A 254 -33.47 20.88 -46.73
C GLN A 254 -32.19 20.07 -47.00
N GLY A 255 -31.40 20.45 -48.00
CA GLY A 255 -30.06 19.86 -48.19
C GLY A 255 -29.14 20.09 -46.98
N LEU A 256 -29.22 21.26 -46.33
CA LEU A 256 -28.45 21.56 -45.12
C LEU A 256 -28.91 20.71 -43.93
N PHE A 257 -30.20 20.39 -43.83
CA PHE A 257 -30.72 19.47 -42.80
C PHE A 257 -30.02 18.11 -42.87
N THR A 258 -29.94 17.52 -44.07
CA THR A 258 -29.28 16.21 -44.27
C THR A 258 -27.80 16.28 -43.91
N VAL A 259 -27.12 17.38 -44.27
CA VAL A 259 -25.71 17.60 -43.91
C VAL A 259 -25.53 17.67 -42.39
N PHE A 260 -26.30 18.50 -41.68
CA PHE A 260 -26.18 18.62 -40.23
C PHE A 260 -26.54 17.33 -39.49
N LEU A 261 -27.53 16.59 -39.98
CA LEU A 261 -27.87 15.28 -39.42
C LEU A 261 -26.72 14.27 -39.62
N GLY A 262 -26.08 14.27 -40.79
CA GLY A 262 -24.91 13.45 -41.06
C GLY A 262 -23.72 13.81 -40.17
N VAL A 263 -23.43 15.09 -39.99
CA VAL A 263 -22.37 15.58 -39.08
C VAL A 263 -22.66 15.17 -37.64
N ALA A 264 -23.91 15.32 -37.18
CA ALA A 264 -24.30 14.90 -35.84
C ALA A 264 -24.06 13.39 -35.64
N ALA A 265 -24.49 12.55 -36.58
CA ALA A 265 -24.30 11.10 -36.52
C ALA A 265 -22.83 10.69 -36.46
N VAL A 266 -21.97 11.30 -37.31
CA VAL A 266 -20.52 11.02 -37.31
C VAL A 266 -19.87 11.48 -36.01
N ALA A 267 -20.23 12.66 -35.51
CA ALA A 267 -19.68 13.19 -34.26
C ALA A 267 -20.07 12.31 -33.05
N THR A 268 -21.32 11.83 -32.98
CA THR A 268 -21.75 10.88 -31.95
C THR A 268 -21.02 9.54 -32.05
N ALA A 269 -20.86 9.00 -33.27
CA ALA A 269 -20.09 7.76 -33.47
C ALA A 269 -18.62 7.92 -33.05
N ALA A 270 -18.01 9.07 -33.37
CA ALA A 270 -16.65 9.39 -32.94
C ALA A 270 -16.55 9.52 -31.41
N GLU A 271 -17.52 10.15 -30.76
CA GLU A 271 -17.57 10.25 -29.30
C GLU A 271 -17.67 8.87 -28.65
N VAL A 272 -18.58 8.00 -29.11
CA VAL A 272 -18.71 6.61 -28.64
C VAL A 272 -17.39 5.84 -28.82
N TYR A 273 -16.75 5.99 -29.99
CA TYR A 273 -15.46 5.36 -30.26
C TYR A 273 -14.38 5.82 -29.27
N LEU A 274 -14.28 7.12 -28.99
CA LEU A 274 -13.34 7.70 -28.02
C LEU A 274 -13.66 7.33 -26.56
N PHE A 275 -14.92 6.97 -26.25
CA PHE A 275 -15.29 6.44 -24.95
C PHE A 275 -14.88 4.98 -24.77
N LEU A 276 -15.08 4.16 -25.80
CA LEU A 276 -14.77 2.72 -25.77
C LEU A 276 -13.26 2.45 -25.86
N HIS A 277 -12.52 3.26 -26.61
CA HIS A 277 -11.09 3.04 -26.84
C HIS A 277 -10.24 3.99 -25.98
N LYS A 278 -9.56 3.42 -24.98
CA LYS A 278 -8.54 4.17 -24.23
C LYS A 278 -7.36 4.48 -25.17
N PRO A 279 -6.80 5.69 -25.13
CA PRO A 279 -5.62 5.99 -25.92
C PRO A 279 -4.47 5.06 -25.53
N LYS A 280 -3.69 4.63 -26.52
CA LYS A 280 -2.43 3.94 -26.22
C LYS A 280 -1.55 4.89 -25.40
N PRO A 281 -0.90 4.40 -24.33
CA PRO A 281 0.04 5.23 -23.58
C PRO A 281 1.13 5.68 -24.54
N ARG A 282 1.31 6.99 -24.63
CA ARG A 282 2.43 7.55 -25.40
C ARG A 282 3.60 7.72 -24.45
N PRO A 283 4.82 7.35 -24.86
CA PRO A 283 5.99 7.74 -24.09
C PRO A 283 6.00 9.27 -23.96
N PRO A 284 6.42 9.83 -22.82
CA PRO A 284 6.48 11.27 -22.65
C PRO A 284 7.41 11.85 -23.73
N ALA A 285 6.95 12.92 -24.38
CA ALA A 285 7.71 13.59 -25.43
C ALA A 285 9.07 14.10 -24.91
N LEU A 286 9.14 14.41 -23.62
CA LEU A 286 10.35 14.75 -22.89
C LEU A 286 10.64 13.63 -21.88
N SER A 287 11.73 12.89 -22.06
CA SER A 287 12.19 11.92 -21.07
C SER A 287 13.58 12.31 -20.56
N TRP A 288 13.71 12.36 -19.24
CA TRP A 288 15.00 12.51 -18.57
C TRP A 288 15.61 11.13 -18.41
N GLN A 289 16.78 10.91 -19.02
CA GLN A 289 17.53 9.66 -18.88
C GLN A 289 18.95 9.98 -18.42
N PRO A 290 19.55 9.16 -17.53
CA PRO A 290 20.97 9.29 -17.24
C PRO A 290 21.77 9.08 -18.54
N SER A 291 22.72 9.98 -18.83
CA SER A 291 23.59 9.88 -19.99
C SER A 291 24.50 8.65 -19.85
N SER A 292 24.56 7.79 -20.87
CA SER A 292 25.48 6.64 -20.88
C SER A 292 26.95 7.07 -21.06
N ASP A 293 27.17 8.26 -21.61
CA ASP A 293 28.47 8.69 -22.11
C ASP A 293 29.07 9.84 -21.27
N SER A 294 28.33 10.37 -20.29
CA SER A 294 28.79 11.48 -19.45
C SER A 294 28.09 11.52 -18.08
N TRP A 295 28.73 12.14 -17.09
CA TRP A 295 28.06 12.52 -15.84
C TRP A 295 27.09 13.68 -16.11
N GLY A 296 25.84 13.36 -16.42
CA GLY A 296 24.79 14.35 -16.68
C GLY A 296 23.42 13.73 -16.96
N LEU A 297 22.38 14.56 -16.90
CA LEU A 297 21.02 14.23 -17.33
C LEU A 297 20.87 14.52 -18.82
N ALA A 298 20.55 13.49 -19.62
CA ALA A 298 20.20 13.66 -21.01
C ALA A 298 18.70 13.98 -21.13
N ILE A 299 18.37 15.08 -21.79
CA ILE A 299 17.00 15.41 -22.18
C ILE A 299 16.78 14.81 -23.57
N ARG A 300 15.98 13.76 -23.63
CA ARG A 300 15.57 13.18 -24.91
C ARG A 300 14.19 13.71 -25.28
N TYR A 301 14.12 14.36 -26.44
CA TYR A 301 12.86 14.76 -27.06
C TYR A 301 12.50 13.75 -28.15
N SER A 302 11.36 13.09 -28.02
CA SER A 302 10.87 12.10 -29.01
C SER A 302 9.64 12.66 -29.71
N PHE A 303 9.73 12.84 -31.03
CA PHE A 303 8.64 13.25 -31.92
C PHE A 303 7.85 12.05 -32.45
#